data_AF-A0A9X8E9S4-F1
#
_entry.id   AF-A0A9X8E9S4-F1
#
_cell.length_a   1.000
_cell.length_b   1.000
_cell.length_c   1.000
_cell.angle_alpha   90.00
_cell.angle_beta   90.00
_cell.angle_gamma   90.00
#
_symmetry.space_group_name_H-M   'P 1'
#
loop_
_entity.id
_entity.type
_entity.pdbx_description
1 polymer ?
#
loop_
_entity_poly.entity_id
_entity_poly.type
_entity_poly.pdbx_seq_one_letter_code
_entity_poly.pdbx_strand_id
1 'polypeptide(L)'
;SSDVISVAEYYSGEIVDYVRRVMEIIPQSVFRILAGIIKLQTDHMKVIPVKIEANLLKNHAQLSERYRLARATNEVSKYTEGILAMKKTLLGILEVDPRQVLEEGLRKELVYRVRPMSLSFVSRAYHDILQFPPAESTTAKECTAIFQTLAGTLQAYRLSFEYIQDYVGIYGLRMWHEELSRVINYNVEAECNRYLKKKVYDRTSQFQSRAIPIPRFSPPPNDPSSINFMGRYGYRVEVAGLSTFAVLHQSIGLLGLVGVDRMLSFRIVHTLNNLIKFWGTAISPYLPLLDQLTTALEPAWRLPDNASRLYEASLKKVEKVMSKLLKAVLIIGQAALLRKAIVSELAFSSKLDAHLLSCSVGTLDKSVLNDLRAHFRSNSAVPPAAVLVELNKYLETMGATDPYSKIFITMNEPLDKLSALFLLFVLAYMPKLQYDDQCGALKRV
;
A
#
# COMPACT_ATOMS: atom_id res chain seq x y z
N SER A 1 47.36 8.36 -18.11
CA SER A 1 46.52 9.58 -18.25
C SER A 1 45.13 9.26 -17.73
N SER A 2 44.54 10.12 -16.91
CA SER A 2 43.16 9.98 -16.41
C SER A 2 42.15 9.84 -17.55
N ASP A 3 42.42 10.48 -18.69
CA ASP A 3 41.50 10.53 -19.82
C ASP A 3 41.41 9.20 -20.57
N VAL A 4 42.49 8.40 -20.56
CA VAL A 4 42.49 7.07 -21.18
C VAL A 4 41.62 6.11 -20.38
N ILE A 5 41.59 6.25 -19.05
CA ILE A 5 40.76 5.42 -18.17
C ILE A 5 39.28 5.79 -18.36
N SER A 6 38.93 7.08 -18.40
CA SER A 6 37.54 7.50 -18.63
C SER A 6 37.02 7.11 -20.01
N VAL A 7 37.87 7.18 -21.05
CA VAL A 7 37.49 6.75 -22.40
C VAL A 7 37.32 5.23 -22.48
N ALA A 8 38.20 4.47 -21.82
CA ALA A 8 38.07 3.01 -21.72
C ALA A 8 36.82 2.59 -20.94
N GLU A 9 36.47 3.29 -19.85
CA GLU A 9 35.23 3.09 -19.10
C GLU A 9 33.99 3.33 -19.97
N TYR A 10 33.96 4.42 -20.74
CA TYR A 10 32.84 4.74 -21.61
C TYR A 10 32.62 3.66 -22.69
N TYR A 11 33.66 3.28 -23.43
CA TYR A 11 33.52 2.26 -24.48
C TYR A 11 33.28 0.85 -23.93
N SER A 12 33.88 0.51 -22.78
CA SER A 12 33.56 -0.75 -22.10
C SER A 12 32.10 -0.77 -21.64
N GLY A 13 31.59 0.36 -21.14
CA GLY A 13 30.18 0.54 -20.77
C GLY A 13 29.24 0.30 -21.95
N GLU A 14 29.52 0.89 -23.12
CA GLU A 14 28.70 0.70 -24.33
C GLU A 14 28.68 -0.77 -24.81
N ILE A 15 29.81 -1.48 -24.72
CA ILE A 15 29.90 -2.90 -25.04
C ILE A 15 29.08 -3.73 -24.05
N VAL A 16 29.20 -3.46 -22.75
CA VAL A 16 28.43 -4.12 -21.71
C VAL A 16 26.92 -3.88 -21.91
N ASP A 17 26.51 -2.66 -22.25
CA ASP A 17 25.11 -2.32 -22.52
C ASP A 17 24.60 -3.00 -23.80
N TYR A 18 25.44 -3.17 -24.82
CA TYR A 18 25.11 -3.98 -25.99
C TYR A 18 24.90 -5.45 -25.62
N VAL A 19 25.83 -6.06 -24.87
CA VAL A 19 25.72 -7.45 -24.42
C VAL A 19 24.50 -7.67 -23.53
N ARG A 20 24.22 -6.74 -22.60
CA ARG A 20 23.00 -6.75 -21.78
C ARG A 20 21.74 -6.73 -22.65
N ARG A 21 21.68 -5.85 -23.66
CA ARG A 21 20.54 -5.80 -24.60
C ARG A 21 20.34 -7.11 -25.37
N VAL A 22 21.41 -7.80 -25.75
CA VAL A 22 21.32 -9.12 -26.42
C VAL A 22 20.85 -10.19 -25.43
N MET A 23 21.41 -10.22 -24.23
CA MET A 23 21.05 -11.16 -23.17
C MET A 23 19.62 -10.98 -22.66
N GLU A 24 19.06 -9.76 -22.73
CA GLU A 24 17.67 -9.45 -22.36
C GLU A 24 16.64 -10.25 -23.19
N ILE A 25 17.00 -10.81 -24.36
CA ILE A 25 16.12 -11.68 -25.15
C ILE A 25 15.76 -12.96 -24.39
N ILE A 26 16.64 -13.46 -23.52
CA ILE A 26 16.43 -14.71 -22.79
C ILE A 26 15.36 -14.55 -21.69
N PRO A 27 15.47 -13.60 -20.74
CA PRO A 27 14.38 -13.26 -19.83
C PRO A 27 13.06 -13.04 -20.57
N GLN A 28 13.10 -12.34 -21.71
CA GLN A 28 11.91 -12.09 -22.50
C GLN A 28 11.25 -13.37 -23.02
N SER A 29 12.04 -14.34 -23.42
CA SER A 29 11.56 -15.64 -23.91
C SER A 29 11.01 -16.49 -22.76
N VAL A 30 11.70 -16.49 -21.61
CA VAL A 30 11.25 -17.16 -20.38
C VAL A 30 9.89 -16.62 -19.94
N PHE A 31 9.69 -15.30 -19.92
CA PHE A 31 8.41 -14.69 -19.54
C PHE A 31 7.26 -15.01 -20.51
N ARG A 32 7.56 -15.13 -21.81
CA ARG A 32 6.56 -15.58 -22.79
C ARG A 32 6.12 -17.02 -22.54
N ILE A 33 7.05 -17.89 -22.16
CA ILE A 33 6.73 -19.28 -21.81
C ILE A 33 5.97 -19.33 -20.49
N LEU A 34 6.37 -18.53 -19.48
CA LEU A 34 5.67 -18.37 -18.21
C LEU A 34 4.20 -17.94 -18.41
N ALA A 35 3.92 -17.00 -19.30
CA ALA A 35 2.53 -16.63 -19.62
C ALA A 35 1.71 -17.83 -20.13
N GLY A 36 2.32 -18.69 -20.94
CA GLY A 36 1.71 -19.94 -21.37
C GLY A 36 1.48 -20.93 -20.22
N ILE A 37 2.46 -21.04 -19.31
CA ILE A 37 2.36 -21.88 -18.10
C ILE A 37 1.23 -21.39 -17.19
N ILE A 38 1.14 -20.09 -16.96
CA ILE A 38 0.08 -19.45 -16.16
C ILE A 38 -1.28 -19.84 -16.73
N LYS A 39 -1.50 -19.61 -18.03
CA LYS A 39 -2.78 -19.92 -18.68
C LYS A 39 -3.12 -21.42 -18.61
N LEU A 40 -2.13 -22.30 -18.77
CA LEU A 40 -2.33 -23.74 -18.62
C LEU A 40 -2.70 -24.13 -17.18
N GLN A 41 -2.07 -23.51 -16.19
CA GLN A 41 -2.32 -23.77 -14.77
C GLN A 41 -3.68 -23.24 -14.32
N THR A 42 -4.10 -22.06 -14.76
CA THR A 42 -5.36 -21.44 -14.32
C THR A 42 -6.58 -21.98 -15.05
N ASP A 43 -6.49 -22.17 -16.37
CA ASP A 43 -7.68 -22.39 -17.20
C ASP A 43 -7.90 -23.87 -17.54
N HIS A 44 -6.81 -24.65 -17.61
CA HIS A 44 -6.83 -25.99 -18.21
C HIS A 44 -6.55 -27.13 -17.22
N MET A 45 -5.72 -26.89 -16.21
CA MET A 45 -5.42 -27.89 -15.18
C MET A 45 -6.40 -27.82 -14.01
N LYS A 46 -7.03 -28.97 -13.71
CA LYS A 46 -7.92 -29.12 -12.56
C LYS A 46 -7.13 -29.68 -11.39
N VAL A 47 -7.44 -29.19 -10.19
CA VAL A 47 -6.85 -29.72 -8.95
C VAL A 47 -7.29 -31.17 -8.77
N ILE A 48 -6.33 -32.05 -8.47
CA ILE A 48 -6.59 -33.45 -8.17
C ILE A 48 -7.28 -33.54 -6.81
N PRO A 49 -8.49 -34.14 -6.70
CA PRO A 49 -9.16 -34.30 -5.42
C PRO A 49 -8.42 -35.31 -4.52
N VAL A 50 -8.56 -35.15 -3.21
CA VAL A 50 -7.85 -35.96 -2.20
C VAL A 50 -8.23 -37.45 -2.25
N LYS A 51 -9.43 -37.78 -2.74
CA LYS A 51 -9.90 -39.15 -2.95
C LYS A 51 -10.41 -39.30 -4.38
N ILE A 52 -9.91 -40.31 -5.09
CA ILE A 52 -10.26 -40.60 -6.49
C ILE A 52 -10.55 -42.09 -6.62
N GLU A 53 -11.63 -42.42 -7.31
CA GLU A 53 -11.88 -43.79 -7.76
C GLU A 53 -10.85 -44.19 -8.81
N ALA A 54 -10.28 -45.40 -8.69
CA ALA A 54 -9.20 -45.86 -9.56
C ALA A 54 -9.53 -45.76 -11.07
N ASN A 55 -10.79 -45.96 -11.44
CA ASN A 55 -11.27 -45.89 -12.82
C ASN A 55 -11.21 -44.47 -13.42
N LEU A 56 -11.32 -43.43 -12.57
CA LEU A 56 -11.29 -42.02 -12.99
C LEU A 56 -9.88 -41.42 -12.97
N LEU A 57 -8.88 -42.17 -12.48
CA LEU A 57 -7.49 -41.70 -12.34
C LEU A 57 -6.93 -41.15 -13.66
N LYS A 58 -7.18 -41.85 -14.79
CA LYS A 58 -6.68 -41.44 -16.11
C LYS A 58 -7.28 -40.11 -16.58
N ASN A 59 -8.55 -39.85 -16.24
CA ASN A 59 -9.23 -38.60 -16.57
C ASN A 59 -8.71 -37.44 -15.70
N HIS A 60 -8.47 -37.69 -14.41
CA HIS A 60 -7.88 -36.71 -13.50
C HIS A 60 -6.38 -36.47 -13.71
N ALA A 61 -5.67 -37.42 -14.33
CA ALA A 61 -4.25 -37.27 -14.62
C ALA A 61 -3.96 -36.17 -15.66
N GLN A 62 -4.91 -35.85 -16.55
CA GLN A 62 -4.79 -34.80 -17.57
C GLN A 62 -3.43 -34.84 -18.32
N LEU A 63 -3.07 -36.02 -18.85
CA LEU A 63 -1.73 -36.29 -19.41
C LEU A 63 -1.32 -35.32 -20.54
N SER A 64 -2.27 -34.89 -21.37
CA SER A 64 -2.01 -33.94 -22.46
C SER A 64 -1.53 -32.58 -21.95
N GLU A 65 -2.21 -32.03 -20.95
CA GLU A 65 -1.89 -30.71 -20.39
C GLU A 65 -0.60 -30.78 -19.56
N ARG A 66 -0.39 -31.87 -18.82
CA ARG A 66 0.88 -32.11 -18.11
C ARG A 66 2.06 -32.25 -19.06
N TYR A 67 1.87 -32.89 -20.22
CA TYR A 67 2.93 -32.95 -21.24
C TYR A 67 3.27 -31.56 -21.79
N ARG A 68 2.25 -30.72 -22.06
CA ARG A 68 2.47 -29.33 -22.48
C ARG A 68 3.22 -28.52 -21.42
N LEU A 69 2.85 -28.68 -20.14
CA LEU A 69 3.55 -28.06 -19.02
C LEU A 69 5.01 -28.53 -18.94
N ALA A 70 5.26 -29.83 -19.02
CA ALA A 70 6.61 -30.40 -19.01
C ALA A 70 7.46 -29.89 -20.18
N ARG A 71 6.87 -29.80 -21.37
CA ARG A 71 7.54 -29.22 -22.56
C ARG A 71 7.92 -27.76 -22.33
N ALA A 72 6.98 -26.94 -21.85
CA ALA A 72 7.25 -25.53 -21.55
C ALA A 72 8.35 -25.37 -20.48
N THR A 73 8.33 -26.22 -19.46
CA THR A 73 9.31 -26.22 -18.36
C THR A 73 10.70 -26.63 -18.86
N ASN A 74 10.77 -27.65 -19.73
CA ASN A 74 12.01 -28.09 -20.36
C ASN A 74 12.63 -27.00 -21.22
N GLU A 75 11.81 -26.25 -21.99
CA GLU A 75 12.31 -25.10 -22.75
C GLU A 75 12.93 -24.03 -21.86
N VAL A 76 12.29 -23.69 -20.72
CA VAL A 76 12.88 -22.73 -19.78
C VAL A 76 14.18 -23.26 -19.14
N SER A 77 14.23 -24.56 -18.86
CA SER A 77 15.44 -25.20 -18.33
C SER A 77 16.60 -25.10 -19.32
N LYS A 78 16.36 -25.33 -20.62
CA LYS A 78 17.40 -25.18 -21.67
C LYS A 78 17.97 -23.76 -21.72
N TYR A 79 17.12 -22.74 -21.66
CA TYR A 79 17.58 -21.35 -21.63
C TYR A 79 18.44 -21.06 -20.40
N THR A 80 18.04 -21.59 -19.25
CA THR A 80 18.77 -21.41 -17.99
C THR A 80 20.09 -22.14 -18.00
N GLU A 81 20.12 -23.41 -18.41
CA GLU A 81 21.33 -24.22 -18.53
C GLU A 81 22.34 -23.55 -19.47
N GLY A 82 21.87 -23.03 -20.61
CA GLY A 82 22.69 -22.26 -21.53
C GLY A 82 23.36 -21.05 -20.89
N ILE A 83 22.66 -20.31 -20.03
CA ILE A 83 23.22 -19.16 -19.30
C ILE A 83 24.15 -19.61 -18.16
N LEU A 84 23.79 -20.65 -17.42
CA LEU A 84 24.58 -21.16 -16.31
C LEU A 84 25.92 -21.76 -16.77
N ALA A 85 25.97 -22.26 -18.00
CA ALA A 85 27.19 -22.72 -18.66
C ALA A 85 28.11 -21.57 -19.12
N MET A 86 27.59 -20.35 -19.24
CA MET A 86 28.40 -19.19 -19.60
C MET A 86 29.32 -18.81 -18.44
N LYS A 87 30.62 -18.69 -18.74
CA LYS A 87 31.61 -18.21 -17.78
C LYS A 87 31.51 -16.69 -17.65
N LYS A 88 31.98 -16.17 -16.51
CA LYS A 88 32.19 -14.73 -16.35
C LYS A 88 33.18 -14.25 -17.41
N THR A 89 32.84 -13.17 -18.09
CA THR A 89 33.66 -12.64 -19.19
C THR A 89 34.08 -11.22 -18.88
N LEU A 90 35.36 -10.93 -19.09
CA LEU A 90 35.90 -9.59 -18.98
C LEU A 90 35.69 -8.87 -20.33
N LEU A 91 34.86 -7.83 -20.34
CA LEU A 91 34.61 -6.97 -21.50
C LEU A 91 35.30 -5.63 -21.28
N GLY A 92 36.47 -5.46 -21.91
CA GLY A 92 37.33 -4.31 -21.68
C GLY A 92 37.87 -4.32 -20.25
N ILE A 93 37.44 -3.38 -19.43
CA ILE A 93 37.78 -3.29 -18.00
C ILE A 93 36.65 -3.73 -17.06
N LEU A 94 35.50 -4.13 -17.60
CA LEU A 94 34.31 -4.52 -16.83
C LEU A 94 34.09 -6.04 -16.91
N GLU A 95 33.95 -6.69 -15.76
CA GLU A 95 33.56 -8.11 -15.69
C GLU A 95 32.03 -8.23 -15.75
N VAL A 96 31.52 -9.08 -16.64
CA VAL A 96 30.09 -9.38 -16.76
C VAL A 96 29.81 -10.79 -16.30
N ASP A 97 28.93 -10.89 -15.31
CA ASP A 97 28.37 -12.15 -14.80
C ASP A 97 27.01 -12.45 -15.48
N PRO A 98 26.92 -13.48 -16.34
CA PRO A 98 25.67 -13.85 -17.02
C PRO A 98 24.51 -14.15 -16.06
N ARG A 99 24.78 -14.62 -14.85
CA ARG A 99 23.75 -14.91 -13.84
C ARG A 99 23.10 -13.64 -13.34
N GLN A 100 23.91 -12.62 -13.06
CA GLN A 100 23.40 -11.31 -12.63
C GLN A 100 22.60 -10.65 -13.75
N VAL A 101 23.07 -10.74 -15.00
CA VAL A 101 22.34 -10.21 -16.17
C VAL A 101 20.99 -10.91 -16.35
N LEU A 102 20.92 -12.23 -16.14
CA LEU A 102 19.65 -12.97 -16.18
C LEU A 102 18.72 -12.52 -15.05
N GLU A 103 19.22 -12.41 -13.83
CA GLU A 103 18.41 -11.96 -12.68
C GLU A 103 17.88 -10.53 -12.89
N GLU A 104 18.75 -9.59 -13.27
CA GLU A 104 18.36 -8.22 -13.62
C GLU A 104 17.35 -8.19 -14.76
N GLY A 105 17.56 -9.01 -15.79
CA GLY A 105 16.64 -9.13 -16.91
C GLY A 105 15.28 -9.69 -16.50
N LEU A 106 15.22 -10.71 -15.64
CA LEU A 106 13.96 -11.27 -15.14
C LEU A 106 13.22 -10.27 -14.23
N ARG A 107 13.95 -9.57 -13.35
CA ARG A 107 13.39 -8.48 -12.52
C ARG A 107 12.86 -7.35 -13.40
N LYS A 108 13.62 -6.97 -14.43
CA LYS A 108 13.22 -5.96 -15.40
C LYS A 108 11.91 -6.38 -16.05
N GLU A 109 11.83 -7.57 -16.59
CA GLU A 109 10.63 -8.12 -17.22
C GLU A 109 9.41 -8.20 -16.29
N LEU A 110 9.63 -8.45 -14.99
CA LEU A 110 8.58 -8.45 -13.96
C LEU A 110 7.97 -7.05 -13.74
N VAL A 111 8.81 -6.01 -13.70
CA VAL A 111 8.42 -4.61 -13.41
C VAL A 111 8.08 -3.80 -14.66
N TYR A 112 8.87 -3.98 -15.73
CA TYR A 112 8.93 -3.18 -16.94
C TYR A 112 9.33 -3.98 -18.19
N ARG A 113 8.49 -3.96 -19.23
CA ARG A 113 8.92 -4.25 -20.61
C ARG A 113 9.09 -2.97 -21.42
N VAL A 114 10.24 -2.87 -22.08
CA VAL A 114 10.67 -1.78 -22.99
C VAL A 114 9.86 -1.74 -24.30
N ARG A 115 9.06 -2.75 -24.66
CA ARG A 115 8.32 -2.78 -25.93
C ARG A 115 6.79 -2.65 -25.80
N PRO A 116 6.11 -1.87 -26.67
CA PRO A 116 4.67 -1.59 -26.55
C PRO A 116 3.73 -2.77 -26.85
N MET A 117 4.23 -3.93 -27.31
CA MET A 117 3.38 -4.94 -27.97
C MET A 117 3.14 -6.25 -27.20
N SER A 118 3.57 -6.39 -25.94
CA SER A 118 3.12 -7.53 -25.12
C SER A 118 3.37 -7.32 -23.63
N LEU A 119 2.34 -7.62 -22.84
CA LEU A 119 2.28 -7.93 -21.40
C LEU A 119 3.41 -7.40 -20.51
N SER A 120 3.12 -6.34 -19.74
CA SER A 120 3.81 -6.13 -18.45
C SER A 120 2.95 -6.84 -17.41
N PHE A 121 3.55 -7.64 -16.54
CA PHE A 121 2.76 -8.49 -15.66
C PHE A 121 2.19 -7.73 -14.47
N VAL A 122 3.01 -7.02 -13.69
CA VAL A 122 2.51 -6.44 -12.42
C VAL A 122 1.94 -5.04 -12.61
N SER A 123 2.73 -4.10 -13.10
CA SER A 123 2.34 -2.68 -13.15
C SER A 123 1.17 -2.41 -14.13
N ARG A 124 1.11 -3.10 -15.28
CA ARG A 124 -0.06 -3.05 -16.19
C ARG A 124 -1.25 -3.84 -15.67
N ALA A 125 -1.10 -5.00 -15.02
CA ALA A 125 -2.26 -5.67 -14.43
C ALA A 125 -2.95 -4.76 -13.41
N TYR A 126 -2.18 -4.07 -12.57
CA TYR A 126 -2.72 -3.03 -11.70
C TYR A 126 -3.34 -1.86 -12.49
N HIS A 127 -2.74 -1.43 -13.60
CA HIS A 127 -3.28 -0.33 -14.39
C HIS A 127 -4.61 -0.67 -15.08
N ASP A 128 -4.67 -1.84 -15.70
CA ASP A 128 -5.73 -2.30 -16.59
C ASP A 128 -6.92 -2.87 -15.81
N ILE A 129 -6.66 -3.64 -14.74
CA ILE A 129 -7.72 -4.26 -13.93
C ILE A 129 -8.35 -3.24 -12.98
N LEU A 130 -7.57 -2.33 -12.39
CA LEU A 130 -8.10 -1.29 -11.50
C LEU A 130 -8.71 -0.10 -12.26
N GLN A 131 -9.52 -0.39 -13.28
CA GLN A 131 -10.36 0.58 -13.96
C GLN A 131 -11.77 0.48 -13.39
N PHE A 132 -12.19 1.53 -12.68
CA PHE A 132 -13.50 1.57 -12.04
C PHE A 132 -14.47 2.42 -12.85
N PRO A 133 -15.77 2.07 -12.86
CA PRO A 133 -16.82 2.96 -13.34
C PRO A 133 -16.86 4.27 -12.50
N PRO A 134 -17.53 5.33 -12.99
CA PRO A 134 -17.61 6.61 -12.28
C PRO A 134 -18.14 6.44 -10.84
N ALA A 135 -17.64 7.28 -9.92
CA ALA A 135 -17.86 7.15 -8.48
C ALA A 135 -19.33 7.11 -8.05
N GLU A 136 -20.21 7.72 -8.84
CA GLU A 136 -21.65 7.83 -8.56
C GLU A 136 -22.43 6.52 -8.82
N SER A 137 -21.91 5.61 -9.65
CA SER A 137 -22.60 4.36 -10.01
C SER A 137 -21.96 3.11 -9.42
N THR A 138 -20.86 3.25 -8.68
CA THR A 138 -20.03 2.10 -8.29
C THR A 138 -20.58 1.42 -7.05
N THR A 139 -20.99 0.17 -7.19
CA THR A 139 -21.45 -0.63 -6.04
C THR A 139 -20.27 -1.34 -5.36
N ALA A 140 -20.34 -1.52 -4.03
CA ALA A 140 -19.31 -2.25 -3.26
C ALA A 140 -19.06 -3.68 -3.82
N LYS A 141 -20.10 -4.33 -4.34
CA LYS A 141 -20.01 -5.66 -4.99
C LYS A 141 -19.16 -5.65 -6.26
N GLU A 142 -19.28 -4.61 -7.09
CA GLU A 142 -18.50 -4.47 -8.32
C GLU A 142 -17.02 -4.23 -8.01
N CYS A 143 -16.74 -3.38 -7.01
CA CYS A 143 -15.38 -3.18 -6.51
C CYS A 143 -14.77 -4.51 -6.03
N THR A 144 -15.54 -5.29 -5.27
CA THR A 144 -15.09 -6.58 -4.75
C THR A 144 -14.76 -7.55 -5.88
N ALA A 145 -15.58 -7.61 -6.94
CA ALA A 145 -15.34 -8.48 -8.09
C ALA A 145 -14.06 -8.10 -8.85
N ILE A 146 -13.79 -6.79 -9.01
CA ILE A 146 -12.55 -6.30 -9.60
C ILE A 146 -11.34 -6.71 -8.76
N PHE A 147 -11.42 -6.56 -7.42
CA PHE A 147 -10.35 -6.98 -6.52
C PHE A 147 -10.12 -8.50 -6.53
N GLN A 148 -11.17 -9.32 -6.63
CA GLN A 148 -11.04 -10.77 -6.77
C GLN A 148 -10.34 -11.15 -8.08
N THR A 149 -10.66 -10.47 -9.18
CA THR A 149 -10.02 -10.69 -10.48
C THR A 149 -8.53 -10.36 -10.43
N LEU A 150 -8.18 -9.24 -9.78
CA LEU A 150 -6.80 -8.85 -9.56
C LEU A 150 -6.05 -9.86 -8.67
N ALA A 151 -6.66 -10.28 -7.57
CA ALA A 151 -6.10 -11.28 -6.66
C ALA A 151 -5.82 -12.61 -7.38
N GLY A 152 -6.76 -13.11 -8.19
CA GLY A 152 -6.57 -14.33 -8.96
C GLY A 152 -5.42 -14.21 -9.96
N THR A 153 -5.31 -13.07 -10.64
CA THR A 153 -4.24 -12.81 -11.62
C THR A 153 -2.86 -12.78 -10.96
N LEU A 154 -2.72 -12.06 -9.84
CA LEU A 154 -1.45 -11.96 -9.11
C LEU A 154 -1.06 -13.26 -8.42
N GLN A 155 -2.04 -14.00 -7.90
CA GLN A 155 -1.80 -15.33 -7.34
C GLN A 155 -1.28 -16.29 -8.41
N ALA A 156 -1.82 -16.24 -9.63
CA ALA A 156 -1.33 -17.04 -10.75
C ALA A 156 0.11 -16.67 -11.12
N TYR A 157 0.47 -15.39 -11.08
CA TYR A 157 1.85 -14.95 -11.30
C TYR A 157 2.77 -15.47 -10.20
N ARG A 158 2.42 -15.27 -8.92
CA ARG A 158 3.20 -15.79 -7.79
C ARG A 158 3.44 -17.30 -7.92
N LEU A 159 2.39 -18.08 -8.21
CA LEU A 159 2.48 -19.53 -8.37
C LEU A 159 3.42 -19.93 -9.52
N SER A 160 3.39 -19.18 -10.63
CA SER A 160 4.27 -19.45 -11.77
C SER A 160 5.75 -19.17 -11.46
N PHE A 161 6.05 -18.15 -10.66
CA PHE A 161 7.42 -17.86 -10.20
C PHE A 161 7.91 -18.89 -9.19
N GLU A 162 7.04 -19.34 -8.31
CA GLU A 162 7.32 -20.43 -7.38
C GLU A 162 7.59 -21.75 -8.13
N TYR A 163 6.80 -22.03 -9.16
CA TYR A 163 6.98 -23.23 -10.00
C TYR A 163 8.31 -23.21 -10.76
N ILE A 164 8.73 -22.04 -11.28
CA ILE A 164 9.90 -21.96 -12.16
C ILE A 164 11.22 -21.78 -11.41
N GLN A 165 11.18 -21.47 -10.11
CA GLN A 165 12.37 -21.12 -9.32
C GLN A 165 13.46 -22.20 -9.40
N ASP A 166 13.06 -23.47 -9.33
CA ASP A 166 13.99 -24.61 -9.32
C ASP A 166 14.64 -24.83 -10.68
N TYR A 167 13.91 -24.53 -11.77
CA TYR A 167 14.40 -24.70 -13.15
C TYR A 167 15.30 -23.55 -13.60
N VAL A 168 15.14 -22.37 -12.99
CA VAL A 168 15.94 -21.17 -13.29
C VAL A 168 17.15 -21.05 -12.36
N GLY A 169 17.14 -21.74 -11.22
CA GLY A 169 18.20 -21.64 -10.22
C GLY A 169 18.29 -20.25 -9.57
N ILE A 170 17.16 -19.53 -9.53
CA ILE A 170 17.01 -18.21 -8.92
C ILE A 170 15.84 -18.25 -7.93
N TYR A 171 15.96 -17.54 -6.82
CA TYR A 171 14.90 -17.42 -5.81
C TYR A 171 13.70 -16.58 -6.34
N GLY A 172 12.86 -17.20 -7.16
CA GLY A 172 11.72 -16.56 -7.83
C GLY A 172 10.73 -15.92 -6.87
N LEU A 173 10.41 -16.61 -5.76
CA LEU A 173 9.50 -16.07 -4.75
C LEU A 173 10.07 -14.83 -4.04
N ARG A 174 11.38 -14.82 -3.75
CA ARG A 174 12.04 -13.65 -3.14
C ARG A 174 12.01 -12.46 -4.10
N MET A 175 12.37 -12.70 -5.36
CA MET A 175 12.35 -11.69 -6.41
C MET A 175 10.94 -11.08 -6.58
N TRP A 176 9.90 -11.92 -6.56
CA TRP A 176 8.51 -11.48 -6.60
C TRP A 176 8.18 -10.50 -5.46
N HIS A 177 8.53 -10.84 -4.21
CA HIS A 177 8.23 -9.97 -3.07
C HIS A 177 9.03 -8.66 -3.09
N GLU A 178 10.31 -8.71 -3.47
CA GLU A 178 11.17 -7.52 -3.56
C GLU A 178 10.65 -6.54 -4.61
N GLU A 179 10.34 -7.03 -5.82
CA GLU A 179 9.87 -6.17 -6.91
C GLU A 179 8.43 -5.68 -6.70
N LEU A 180 7.54 -6.53 -6.16
CA LEU A 180 6.18 -6.11 -5.81
C LEU A 180 6.20 -5.01 -4.74
N SER A 181 7.04 -5.18 -3.71
CA SER A 181 7.26 -4.16 -2.67
C SER A 181 7.75 -2.84 -3.27
N ARG A 182 8.71 -2.92 -4.21
CA ARG A 182 9.29 -1.75 -4.87
C ARG A 182 8.25 -0.99 -5.69
N VAL A 183 7.44 -1.70 -6.48
CA VAL A 183 6.36 -1.11 -7.29
C VAL A 183 5.28 -0.46 -6.42
N ILE A 184 4.82 -1.15 -5.37
CA ILE A 184 3.80 -0.61 -4.45
C ILE A 184 4.33 0.65 -3.76
N ASN A 185 5.50 0.60 -3.15
CA ASN A 185 6.05 1.72 -2.38
C ASN A 185 6.34 2.95 -3.24
N TYR A 186 6.84 2.76 -4.47
CA TYR A 186 7.02 3.86 -5.42
C TYR A 186 5.70 4.55 -5.77
N ASN A 187 4.64 3.79 -6.03
CA ASN A 187 3.34 4.35 -6.35
C ASN A 187 2.68 5.01 -5.12
N VAL A 188 2.83 4.44 -3.93
CA VAL A 188 2.39 5.08 -2.68
C VAL A 188 3.10 6.42 -2.49
N GLU A 189 4.43 6.48 -2.67
CA GLU A 189 5.21 7.72 -2.57
C GLU A 189 4.75 8.77 -3.58
N ALA A 190 4.54 8.37 -4.84
CA ALA A 190 4.06 9.25 -5.89
C ALA A 190 2.66 9.84 -5.60
N GLU A 191 1.77 9.07 -4.97
CA GLU A 191 0.44 9.56 -4.58
C GLU A 191 0.54 10.45 -3.31
N CYS A 192 1.41 10.10 -2.36
CA CYS A 192 1.65 10.88 -1.15
C CYS A 192 2.25 12.26 -1.45
N ASN A 193 2.96 12.42 -2.58
CA ASN A 193 3.47 13.72 -3.04
C ASN A 193 2.38 14.79 -3.21
N ARG A 194 1.10 14.41 -3.34
CA ARG A 194 -0.02 15.36 -3.34
C ARG A 194 -0.16 16.11 -2.02
N TYR A 195 0.20 15.47 -0.90
CA TYR A 195 0.04 16.01 0.46
C TYR A 195 1.32 16.64 1.02
N LEU A 196 2.47 16.37 0.40
CA LEU A 196 3.77 16.86 0.85
C LEU A 196 4.09 18.26 0.32
N LYS A 197 4.70 19.10 1.17
CA LYS A 197 5.24 20.41 0.77
C LYS A 197 6.49 20.26 -0.11
N LYS A 198 7.40 19.38 0.28
CA LYS A 198 8.61 19.01 -0.48
C LYS A 198 8.32 17.72 -1.24
N LYS A 199 8.17 17.82 -2.56
CA LYS A 199 7.88 16.67 -3.42
C LYS A 199 9.13 15.81 -3.60
N VAL A 200 8.94 14.49 -3.56
CA VAL A 200 9.99 13.52 -3.90
C VAL A 200 9.87 13.23 -5.39
N TYR A 201 10.90 13.58 -6.15
CA TYR A 201 10.97 13.34 -7.58
C TYR A 201 11.69 12.03 -7.88
N ASP A 202 11.49 11.48 -9.08
CA ASP A 202 12.01 10.17 -9.49
C ASP A 202 13.52 10.00 -9.28
N ARG A 203 14.31 11.07 -9.43
CA ARG A 203 15.77 11.05 -9.20
C ARG A 203 16.16 10.89 -7.73
N THR A 204 15.25 11.23 -6.82
CA THR A 204 15.45 11.20 -5.36
C THR A 204 14.72 10.03 -4.71
N SER A 205 13.84 9.35 -5.43
CA SER A 205 13.08 8.21 -4.92
C SER A 205 14.02 7.02 -4.69
N GLN A 206 13.91 6.38 -3.52
CA GLN A 206 14.70 5.21 -3.15
C GLN A 206 14.29 3.95 -3.92
N PHE A 207 13.06 3.93 -4.45
CA PHE A 207 12.49 2.78 -5.13
C PHE A 207 12.78 2.77 -6.64
N GLN A 208 13.23 3.90 -7.18
CA GLN A 208 13.55 4.03 -8.59
C GLN A 208 15.00 3.60 -8.85
N SER A 209 15.17 2.61 -9.72
CA SER A 209 16.49 2.12 -10.14
C SER A 209 16.77 2.56 -11.57
N ARG A 210 18.03 2.91 -11.87
CA ARG A 210 18.48 3.20 -13.24
C ARG A 210 18.46 1.95 -14.13
N ALA A 211 18.79 0.79 -13.57
CA ALA A 211 18.80 -0.47 -14.31
C ALA A 211 17.37 -0.99 -14.56
N ILE A 212 16.47 -0.78 -13.59
CA ILE A 212 15.09 -1.26 -13.65
C ILE A 212 14.11 -0.14 -13.30
N PRO A 213 13.75 0.73 -14.24
CA PRO A 213 12.83 1.83 -13.98
C PRO A 213 11.39 1.32 -13.84
N ILE A 214 10.66 1.84 -12.86
CA ILE A 214 9.23 1.60 -12.70
C ILE A 214 8.47 2.52 -13.68
N PRO A 215 7.59 1.97 -14.55
CA PRO A 215 6.84 2.77 -15.52
C PRO A 215 5.80 3.66 -14.84
N ARG A 216 5.57 4.84 -15.42
CA ARG A 216 4.41 5.68 -15.08
C ARG A 216 3.36 5.51 -16.17
N PHE A 217 2.13 5.25 -15.75
CA PHE A 217 0.98 5.22 -16.66
C PHE A 217 0.22 6.54 -16.55
N SER A 218 -0.28 7.02 -17.69
CA SER A 218 -1.20 8.15 -17.69
C SER A 218 -2.52 7.75 -17.00
N PRO A 219 -3.14 8.64 -16.22
CA PRO A 219 -4.42 8.35 -15.60
C PRO A 219 -5.50 8.13 -16.68
N PRO A 220 -6.41 7.15 -16.49
CA PRO A 220 -7.50 6.92 -17.43
C PRO A 220 -8.50 8.08 -17.42
N PRO A 221 -9.24 8.32 -18.53
CA PRO A 221 -10.16 9.46 -18.64
C PRO A 221 -11.29 9.45 -17.60
N ASN A 222 -11.65 8.28 -17.07
CA ASN A 222 -12.74 8.11 -16.11
C ASN A 222 -12.38 8.52 -14.67
N ASP A 223 -11.10 8.70 -14.33
CA ASP A 223 -10.67 9.16 -13.00
C ASP A 223 -9.41 10.04 -13.10
N PRO A 224 -9.56 11.34 -13.36
CA PRO A 224 -8.43 12.28 -13.41
C PRO A 224 -7.89 12.65 -12.03
N SER A 225 -8.56 12.23 -10.95
CA SER A 225 -8.21 12.64 -9.57
C SER A 225 -7.07 11.81 -8.97
N SER A 226 -6.90 10.58 -9.45
CA SER A 226 -5.88 9.62 -9.04
C SER A 226 -4.65 9.74 -9.94
N ILE A 227 -3.44 9.87 -9.37
CA ILE A 227 -2.20 9.95 -10.18
C ILE A 227 -1.81 8.56 -10.70
N ASN A 228 -2.08 7.52 -9.92
CA ASN A 228 -1.74 6.14 -10.25
C ASN A 228 -2.80 5.14 -9.78
N PHE A 229 -2.52 3.84 -9.98
CA PHE A 229 -3.42 2.77 -9.57
C PHE A 229 -3.62 2.68 -8.05
N MET A 230 -2.65 3.10 -7.25
CA MET A 230 -2.77 3.08 -5.79
C MET A 230 -3.72 4.16 -5.29
N GLY A 231 -3.74 5.34 -5.93
CA GLY A 231 -4.78 6.34 -5.74
C GLY A 231 -6.17 5.76 -6.00
N ARG A 232 -6.37 5.16 -7.19
CA ARG A 232 -7.64 4.51 -7.56
C ARG A 232 -8.05 3.44 -6.55
N TYR A 233 -7.09 2.61 -6.12
CA TYR A 233 -7.33 1.59 -5.11
C TYR A 233 -7.78 2.20 -3.77
N GLY A 234 -7.01 3.16 -3.25
CA GLY A 234 -7.29 3.81 -1.96
C GLY A 234 -8.67 4.47 -1.89
N TYR A 235 -9.08 5.20 -2.94
CA TYR A 235 -10.41 5.82 -2.97
C TYR A 235 -11.55 4.80 -3.02
N ARG A 236 -11.34 3.63 -3.63
CA ARG A 236 -12.37 2.60 -3.77
C ARG A 236 -12.44 1.66 -2.56
N VAL A 237 -11.35 1.53 -1.80
CA VAL A 237 -11.36 0.88 -0.48
C VAL A 237 -12.35 1.58 0.46
N GLU A 238 -12.50 2.90 0.36
CA GLU A 238 -13.48 3.65 1.18
C GLU A 238 -14.94 3.23 0.89
N VAL A 239 -15.20 2.75 -0.33
CA VAL A 239 -16.53 2.32 -0.79
C VAL A 239 -16.78 0.84 -0.50
N ALA A 240 -15.73 0.02 -0.48
CA ALA A 240 -15.85 -1.44 -0.43
C ALA A 240 -16.19 -1.99 0.98
N GLY A 241 -15.93 -1.23 2.06
CA GLY A 241 -16.35 -1.58 3.42
C GLY A 241 -15.62 -2.79 4.04
N LEU A 242 -15.96 -3.15 5.29
CA LEU A 242 -15.18 -4.10 6.10
C LEU A 242 -15.12 -5.54 5.55
N SER A 243 -16.18 -6.02 4.91
CA SER A 243 -16.26 -7.40 4.39
C SER A 243 -15.32 -7.68 3.21
N THR A 244 -14.69 -6.63 2.66
CA THR A 244 -13.81 -6.75 1.51
C THR A 244 -12.33 -6.81 1.88
N PHE A 245 -11.95 -6.57 3.15
CA PHE A 245 -10.54 -6.52 3.55
C PHE A 245 -9.77 -7.83 3.34
N ALA A 246 -10.42 -8.99 3.49
CA ALA A 246 -9.80 -10.27 3.17
C ALA A 246 -9.44 -10.39 1.67
N VAL A 247 -10.34 -9.93 0.78
CA VAL A 247 -10.11 -9.88 -0.66
C VAL A 247 -9.06 -8.82 -1.00
N LEU A 248 -9.10 -7.67 -0.30
CA LEU A 248 -8.11 -6.61 -0.45
C LEU A 248 -6.70 -7.12 -0.09
N HIS A 249 -6.57 -7.84 1.02
CA HIS A 249 -5.33 -8.49 1.43
C HIS A 249 -4.83 -9.46 0.35
N GLN A 250 -5.70 -10.30 -0.21
CA GLN A 250 -5.33 -11.21 -1.30
C GLN A 250 -4.93 -10.49 -2.60
N SER A 251 -5.49 -9.29 -2.85
CA SER A 251 -5.25 -8.54 -4.09
C SER A 251 -3.96 -7.72 -4.13
N ILE A 252 -3.48 -7.17 -3.01
CA ILE A 252 -2.25 -6.35 -2.99
C ILE A 252 -1.22 -6.85 -1.97
N GLY A 253 -1.62 -7.76 -1.07
CA GLY A 253 -0.78 -8.27 0.01
C GLY A 253 -0.59 -7.26 1.15
N LEU A 254 0.16 -7.70 2.16
CA LEU A 254 0.49 -6.94 3.37
C LEU A 254 1.02 -5.53 3.07
N LEU A 255 1.95 -5.41 2.11
CA LEU A 255 2.62 -4.17 1.76
C LEU A 255 1.69 -3.15 1.10
N GLY A 256 0.70 -3.62 0.33
CA GLY A 256 -0.35 -2.78 -0.22
C GLY A 256 -1.18 -2.10 0.85
N LEU A 257 -1.64 -2.89 1.82
CA LEU A 257 -2.44 -2.42 2.94
C LEU A 257 -1.68 -1.40 3.80
N VAL A 258 -0.39 -1.66 4.08
CA VAL A 258 0.50 -0.68 4.74
C VAL A 258 0.64 0.60 3.91
N GLY A 259 0.74 0.47 2.58
CA GLY A 259 0.75 1.60 1.66
C GLY A 259 -0.52 2.46 1.73
N VAL A 260 -1.69 1.82 1.79
CA VAL A 260 -2.98 2.50 1.96
C VAL A 260 -3.07 3.16 3.34
N ASP A 261 -2.62 2.50 4.42
CA ASP A 261 -2.57 3.11 5.75
C ASP A 261 -1.73 4.40 5.77
N ARG A 262 -0.58 4.38 5.09
CA ARG A 262 0.30 5.54 4.92
C ARG A 262 -0.39 6.67 4.14
N MET A 263 -1.08 6.35 3.05
CA MET A 263 -1.85 7.35 2.28
C MET A 263 -2.96 7.99 3.10
N LEU A 264 -3.73 7.19 3.85
CA LEU A 264 -4.77 7.67 4.75
C LEU A 264 -4.17 8.55 5.86
N SER A 265 -3.01 8.18 6.40
CA SER A 265 -2.28 9.00 7.38
C SER A 265 -1.92 10.38 6.82
N PHE A 266 -1.40 10.46 5.59
CA PHE A 266 -1.12 11.76 4.96
C PHE A 266 -2.37 12.58 4.67
N ARG A 267 -3.48 11.93 4.31
CA ARG A 267 -4.77 12.60 4.14
C ARG A 267 -5.27 13.19 5.46
N ILE A 268 -5.13 12.48 6.58
CA ILE A 268 -5.44 12.98 7.93
C ILE A 268 -4.58 14.19 8.26
N VAL A 269 -3.26 14.10 8.08
CA VAL A 269 -2.32 15.22 8.30
C VAL A 269 -2.68 16.43 7.47
N HIS A 270 -3.01 16.26 6.19
CA HIS A 270 -3.40 17.37 5.31
C HIS A 270 -4.72 18.02 5.78
N THR A 271 -5.71 17.21 6.15
CA THR A 271 -7.02 17.69 6.59
C THR A 271 -6.92 18.42 7.93
N LEU A 272 -6.14 17.89 8.87
CA LEU A 272 -5.86 18.53 10.14
C LEU A 272 -5.10 19.85 9.94
N ASN A 273 -4.06 19.91 9.10
CA ASN A 273 -3.37 21.18 8.80
C ASN A 273 -4.31 22.23 8.21
N ASN A 274 -5.24 21.82 7.35
CA ASN A 274 -6.27 22.71 6.80
C ASN A 274 -7.25 23.17 7.89
N LEU A 275 -7.59 22.30 8.84
CA LEU A 275 -8.42 22.64 10.00
C LEU A 275 -7.72 23.68 10.89
N ILE A 276 -6.41 23.56 11.11
CA ILE A 276 -5.63 24.54 11.89
C ILE A 276 -5.66 25.92 11.22
N LYS A 277 -5.39 25.96 9.90
CA LYS A 277 -5.48 27.22 9.13
C LYS A 277 -6.89 27.81 9.14
N PHE A 278 -7.90 26.95 9.06
CA PHE A 278 -9.30 27.34 9.17
C PHE A 278 -9.63 27.88 10.56
N TRP A 279 -9.05 27.31 11.62
CA TRP A 279 -9.23 27.77 12.99
C TRP A 279 -8.68 29.18 13.19
N GLY A 280 -7.44 29.42 12.74
CA GLY A 280 -6.82 30.74 12.84
C GLY A 280 -7.53 31.83 12.03
N THR A 281 -8.18 31.49 10.92
CA THR A 281 -8.82 32.49 10.02
C THR A 281 -10.31 32.68 10.27
N ALA A 282 -11.06 31.58 10.45
CA ALA A 282 -12.52 31.60 10.49
C ALA A 282 -13.09 31.53 11.91
N ILE A 283 -12.34 31.02 12.90
CA ILE A 283 -12.82 30.85 14.27
C ILE A 283 -12.31 31.95 15.21
N SER A 284 -11.17 32.58 14.89
CA SER A 284 -10.67 33.75 15.63
C SER A 284 -11.74 34.85 15.91
N PRO A 285 -12.63 35.21 14.96
CA PRO A 285 -13.70 36.20 15.23
C PRO A 285 -14.78 35.73 16.22
N TYR A 286 -14.92 34.42 16.44
CA TYR A 286 -15.93 33.83 17.32
C TYR A 286 -15.38 33.51 18.72
N LEU A 287 -14.08 33.69 18.97
CA LEU A 287 -13.45 33.45 20.28
C LEU A 287 -14.15 34.16 21.44
N PRO A 288 -14.52 35.47 21.34
CA PRO A 288 -15.20 36.15 22.44
C PRO A 288 -16.57 35.55 22.77
N LEU A 289 -17.27 35.03 21.75
CA LEU A 289 -18.57 34.37 21.93
C LEU A 289 -18.40 33.00 22.59
N LEU A 290 -17.36 32.26 22.22
CA LEU A 290 -17.03 30.98 22.83
C LEU A 290 -16.57 31.18 24.28
N ASP A 291 -15.89 32.28 24.59
CA ASP A 291 -15.53 32.65 25.96
C ASP A 291 -16.75 32.97 26.82
N GLN A 292 -17.69 33.75 26.30
CA GLN A 292 -18.97 34.01 26.97
C GLN A 292 -19.74 32.72 27.22
N LEU A 293 -19.76 31.80 26.25
CA LEU A 293 -20.40 30.49 26.40
C LEU A 293 -19.69 29.62 27.44
N THR A 294 -18.35 29.61 27.45
CA THR A 294 -17.57 28.83 28.42
C THR A 294 -17.80 29.36 29.84
N THR A 295 -17.81 30.69 30.02
CA THR A 295 -18.05 31.35 31.30
C THR A 295 -19.49 31.11 31.79
N ALA A 296 -20.47 31.12 30.88
CA ALA A 296 -21.87 30.83 31.22
C ALA A 296 -22.10 29.35 31.59
N LEU A 297 -21.17 28.46 31.25
CA LEU A 297 -21.18 27.04 31.60
C LEU A 297 -20.38 26.72 32.87
N GLU A 298 -19.77 27.72 33.51
CA GLU A 298 -19.15 27.57 34.82
C GLU A 298 -20.21 27.83 35.92
N PRO A 299 -20.42 26.91 36.88
CA PRO A 299 -19.70 25.65 37.08
C PRO A 299 -20.19 24.50 36.19
N ALA A 300 -19.26 23.68 35.68
CA ALA A 300 -19.54 22.56 34.77
C ALA A 300 -20.45 21.45 35.33
N TRP A 301 -20.76 21.48 36.63
CA TRP A 301 -21.65 20.53 37.31
C TRP A 301 -23.11 21.01 37.41
N ARG A 302 -23.43 22.24 36.99
CA ARG A 302 -24.78 22.80 37.00
C ARG A 302 -25.23 23.14 35.58
N LEU A 303 -26.44 22.74 35.20
CA LEU A 303 -27.05 23.21 33.96
C LEU A 303 -27.46 24.69 34.13
N PRO A 304 -27.10 25.59 33.19
CA PRO A 304 -27.55 26.97 33.23
C PRO A 304 -29.09 27.06 33.14
N ASP A 305 -29.71 27.94 33.93
CA ASP A 305 -31.18 28.07 33.99
C ASP A 305 -31.82 28.47 32.63
N ASN A 306 -31.04 29.07 31.71
CA ASN A 306 -31.42 29.44 30.34
C ASN A 306 -30.60 28.71 29.25
N ALA A 307 -30.16 27.48 29.51
CA ALA A 307 -29.27 26.73 28.62
C ALA A 307 -29.80 26.57 27.18
N SER A 308 -31.08 26.25 27.01
CA SER A 308 -31.67 26.02 25.69
C SER A 308 -31.61 27.25 24.78
N ARG A 309 -32.01 28.42 25.27
CA ARG A 309 -31.92 29.69 24.54
C ARG A 309 -30.48 30.10 24.23
N LEU A 310 -29.56 29.85 25.17
CA LEU A 310 -28.15 30.18 25.01
C LEU A 310 -27.50 29.31 23.92
N TYR A 311 -27.79 28.00 23.92
CA TYR A 311 -27.31 27.08 22.89
C TYR A 311 -27.91 27.40 21.52
N GLU A 312 -29.22 27.63 21.40
CA GLU A 312 -29.85 27.98 20.12
C GLU A 312 -29.32 29.30 19.53
N ALA A 313 -29.14 30.32 20.36
CA ALA A 313 -28.58 31.61 19.93
C ALA A 313 -27.13 31.48 19.46
N SER A 314 -26.34 30.63 20.13
CA SER A 314 -24.94 30.36 19.77
C SER A 314 -24.84 29.49 18.52
N LEU A 315 -25.74 28.52 18.35
CA LEU A 315 -25.81 27.63 17.19
C LEU A 315 -26.04 28.42 15.89
N LYS A 316 -27.01 29.35 15.90
CA LYS A 316 -27.34 30.21 14.75
C LYS A 316 -26.15 31.06 14.31
N LYS A 317 -25.32 31.51 15.26
CA LYS A 317 -24.14 32.35 14.97
C LYS A 317 -22.99 31.55 14.37
N VAL A 318 -22.85 30.26 14.69
CA VAL A 318 -21.73 29.41 14.25
C VAL A 318 -22.08 28.52 13.04
N GLU A 319 -23.34 28.53 12.59
CA GLU A 319 -23.85 27.68 11.50
C GLU A 319 -22.98 27.71 10.22
N LYS A 320 -22.44 28.88 9.84
CA LYS A 320 -21.58 29.04 8.66
C LYS A 320 -20.26 28.25 8.76
N VAL A 321 -19.74 28.06 9.97
CA VAL A 321 -18.48 27.36 10.26
C VAL A 321 -18.72 25.85 10.36
N MET A 322 -19.91 25.45 10.83
CA MET A 322 -20.27 24.05 11.09
C MET A 322 -20.20 23.15 9.85
N SER A 323 -20.60 23.65 8.67
CA SER A 323 -20.54 22.85 7.43
C SER A 323 -19.11 22.44 7.04
N LYS A 324 -18.13 23.34 7.21
CA LYS A 324 -16.72 23.04 6.94
C LYS A 324 -16.14 22.10 8.00
N LEU A 325 -16.51 22.29 9.27
CA LEU A 325 -16.11 21.41 10.37
C LEU A 325 -16.66 19.99 10.17
N LEU A 326 -17.93 19.86 9.76
CA LEU A 326 -18.57 18.57 9.47
C LEU A 326 -17.80 17.80 8.39
N LYS A 327 -17.46 18.45 7.27
CA LYS A 327 -16.69 17.82 6.19
C LYS A 327 -15.32 17.34 6.71
N ALA A 328 -14.63 18.12 7.53
CA ALA A 328 -13.35 17.73 8.09
C ALA A 328 -13.47 16.53 9.04
N VAL A 329 -14.45 16.54 9.95
CA VAL A 329 -14.72 15.45 10.90
C VAL A 329 -15.08 14.17 10.16
N LEU A 330 -15.92 14.23 9.13
CA LEU A 330 -16.29 13.04 8.34
C LEU A 330 -15.08 12.44 7.61
N ILE A 331 -14.24 13.27 6.98
CA ILE A 331 -13.04 12.79 6.27
C ILE A 331 -12.06 12.14 7.26
N ILE A 332 -11.81 12.76 8.40
CA ILE A 332 -10.89 12.22 9.42
C ILE A 332 -11.47 10.94 10.03
N GLY A 333 -12.77 10.94 10.37
CA GLY A 333 -13.46 9.80 10.97
C GLY A 333 -13.47 8.58 10.06
N GLN A 334 -13.84 8.75 8.78
CA GLN A 334 -13.82 7.67 7.79
C GLN A 334 -12.40 7.11 7.61
N ALA A 335 -11.40 7.99 7.43
CA ALA A 335 -10.01 7.55 7.30
C ALA A 335 -9.53 6.79 8.55
N ALA A 336 -9.85 7.27 9.75
CA ALA A 336 -9.44 6.61 11.00
C ALA A 336 -10.12 5.24 11.18
N LEU A 337 -11.39 5.09 10.82
CA LEU A 337 -12.11 3.81 10.86
C LEU A 337 -11.50 2.81 9.87
N LEU A 338 -11.21 3.23 8.64
CA LEU A 338 -10.56 2.38 7.63
C LEU A 338 -9.17 1.95 8.08
N ARG A 339 -8.38 2.85 8.66
CA ARG A 339 -7.07 2.50 9.23
C ARG A 339 -7.18 1.48 10.35
N LYS A 340 -8.18 1.60 11.24
CA LYS A 340 -8.44 0.59 12.28
C LYS A 340 -8.76 -0.79 11.67
N ALA A 341 -9.58 -0.84 10.62
CA ALA A 341 -9.89 -2.08 9.93
C ALA A 341 -8.64 -2.70 9.28
N ILE A 342 -7.81 -1.89 8.60
CA ILE A 342 -6.55 -2.32 8.00
C ILE A 342 -5.60 -2.87 9.08
N VAL A 343 -5.42 -2.16 10.18
CA VAL A 343 -4.55 -2.58 11.29
C VAL A 343 -5.05 -3.91 11.90
N SER A 344 -6.37 -4.09 12.06
CA SER A 344 -6.90 -5.36 12.55
C SER A 344 -6.64 -6.53 11.60
N GLU A 345 -6.73 -6.30 10.28
CA GLU A 345 -6.42 -7.31 9.27
C GLU A 345 -4.92 -7.64 9.27
N LEU A 346 -4.04 -6.63 9.30
CA LEU A 346 -2.59 -6.82 9.39
C LEU A 346 -2.18 -7.59 10.65
N ALA A 347 -2.80 -7.28 11.78
CA ALA A 347 -2.58 -7.99 13.05
C ALA A 347 -3.06 -9.44 12.99
N PHE A 348 -4.13 -9.72 12.26
CA PHE A 348 -4.62 -11.07 12.02
C PHE A 348 -3.68 -11.85 11.09
N SER A 349 -3.33 -11.30 9.92
CA SER A 349 -2.43 -11.94 8.95
C SER A 349 -1.04 -12.19 9.53
N SER A 350 -0.46 -11.23 10.27
CA SER A 350 0.88 -11.40 10.87
C SER A 350 0.92 -12.50 11.92
N LYS A 351 -0.17 -12.71 12.67
CA LYS A 351 -0.29 -13.80 13.65
C LYS A 351 -0.47 -15.17 12.99
N LEU A 352 -1.13 -15.22 11.83
CA LEU A 352 -1.33 -16.45 11.07
C LEU A 352 -0.07 -16.87 10.32
N ASP A 353 0.52 -15.95 9.55
CA ASP A 353 1.63 -16.27 8.63
C ASP A 353 2.98 -16.33 9.36
N ALA A 354 3.20 -15.48 10.36
CA ALA A 354 4.50 -15.29 11.02
C ALA A 354 4.38 -15.19 12.55
N HIS A 355 3.75 -16.20 13.17
CA HIS A 355 3.46 -16.21 14.61
C HIS A 355 4.69 -15.96 15.50
N LEU A 356 5.81 -16.63 15.24
CA LEU A 356 7.03 -16.50 16.04
C LEU A 356 7.65 -15.09 15.96
N LEU A 357 7.66 -14.51 14.75
CA LEU A 357 8.14 -13.14 14.56
C LEU A 357 7.24 -12.15 15.29
N SER A 358 5.92 -12.36 15.21
CA SER A 358 4.93 -11.52 15.88
C SER A 358 5.11 -11.51 17.40
N CYS A 359 5.32 -12.68 17.99
CA CYS A 359 5.59 -12.83 19.42
C CYS A 359 6.93 -12.21 19.83
N SER A 360 7.96 -12.38 19.01
CA SER A 360 9.31 -11.87 19.28
C SER A 360 9.34 -10.34 19.26
N VAL A 361 8.74 -9.72 18.23
CA VAL A 361 8.64 -8.26 18.12
C VAL A 361 7.74 -7.68 19.22
N GLY A 362 6.64 -8.34 19.56
CA GLY A 362 5.78 -7.92 20.68
C GLY A 362 6.46 -8.02 22.05
N THR A 363 7.37 -8.99 22.24
CA THR A 363 8.19 -9.09 23.45
C THR A 363 9.25 -7.99 23.49
N LEU A 364 9.89 -7.72 22.35
CA LEU A 364 10.85 -6.64 22.20
C LEU A 364 10.22 -5.28 22.48
N ASP A 365 9.05 -4.98 21.93
CA ASP A 365 8.30 -3.75 22.20
C ASP A 365 8.01 -3.56 23.69
N LYS A 366 7.50 -4.60 24.37
CA LYS A 366 7.27 -4.56 25.82
C LYS A 366 8.56 -4.33 26.61
N SER A 367 9.67 -4.96 26.20
CA SER A 367 10.96 -4.77 26.87
C SER A 367 11.46 -3.33 26.72
N VAL A 368 11.41 -2.77 25.51
CA VAL A 368 11.83 -1.38 25.22
C VAL A 368 10.94 -0.38 25.96
N LEU A 369 9.63 -0.61 26.01
CA LEU A 369 8.71 0.24 26.79
C LEU A 369 8.98 0.16 28.30
N ASN A 370 9.36 -1.01 28.81
CA ASN A 370 9.74 -1.17 30.22
C ASN A 370 11.06 -0.46 30.53
N ASP A 371 12.04 -0.53 29.64
CA ASP A 371 13.31 0.18 29.77
C ASP A 371 13.10 1.70 29.73
N LEU A 372 12.22 2.19 28.85
CA LEU A 372 11.83 3.60 28.81
C LEU A 372 11.14 4.02 30.13
N ARG A 373 10.21 3.21 30.65
CA ARG A 373 9.56 3.50 31.95
C ARG A 373 10.57 3.48 33.10
N ALA A 374 11.55 2.58 33.07
CA ALA A 374 12.63 2.53 34.06
C ALA A 374 13.54 3.74 33.95
N HIS A 375 13.86 4.21 32.74
CA HIS A 375 14.58 5.46 32.51
C HIS A 375 13.86 6.63 33.18
N PHE A 376 12.56 6.84 32.91
CA PHE A 376 11.79 7.93 33.50
C PHE A 376 11.74 7.89 35.04
N ARG A 377 11.95 6.71 35.64
CA ARG A 377 11.97 6.53 37.10
C ARG A 377 13.37 6.65 37.72
N SER A 378 14.43 6.27 37.01
CA SER A 378 15.76 6.06 37.60
C SER A 378 16.93 6.75 36.87
N ASN A 379 16.65 7.55 35.84
CA ASN A 379 17.66 8.24 35.02
C ASN A 379 18.75 7.28 34.46
N SER A 380 18.32 6.07 34.08
CA SER A 380 19.16 5.05 33.43
C SER A 380 19.44 5.41 31.96
N ALA A 381 20.25 4.61 31.25
CA ALA A 381 20.58 4.85 29.85
C ALA A 381 19.34 4.83 28.92
N VAL A 382 19.27 5.80 28.00
CA VAL A 382 18.20 5.90 26.99
C VAL A 382 18.42 4.83 25.91
N PRO A 383 17.39 4.03 25.52
CA PRO A 383 17.50 3.17 24.36
C PRO A 383 17.76 4.00 23.08
N PRO A 384 18.64 3.55 22.17
CA PRO A 384 19.01 4.34 20.99
C PRO A 384 17.79 4.71 20.13
N ALA A 385 17.69 5.98 19.74
CA ALA A 385 16.58 6.46 18.91
C ALA A 385 16.46 5.72 17.57
N ALA A 386 17.58 5.23 17.02
CA ALA A 386 17.59 4.41 15.80
C ALA A 386 16.80 3.11 15.95
N VAL A 387 16.92 2.44 17.11
CA VAL A 387 16.21 1.19 17.41
C VAL A 387 14.70 1.44 17.51
N LEU A 388 14.28 2.56 18.11
CA LEU A 388 12.86 2.94 18.18
C LEU A 388 12.26 3.18 16.80
N VAL A 389 12.99 3.87 15.91
CA VAL A 389 12.53 4.14 14.55
C VAL A 389 12.41 2.84 13.73
N GLU A 390 13.36 1.93 13.88
CA GLU A 390 13.34 0.65 13.17
C GLU A 390 12.26 -0.29 13.70
N LEU A 391 12.15 -0.41 15.03
CA LEU A 391 11.10 -1.20 15.68
C LEU A 391 9.70 -0.70 15.30
N ASN A 392 9.49 0.61 15.24
CA ASN A 392 8.20 1.18 14.85
C ASN A 392 7.82 0.80 13.42
N LYS A 393 8.78 0.69 12.48
CA LYS A 393 8.48 0.20 11.12
C LYS A 393 7.94 -1.23 11.14
N TYR A 394 8.55 -2.11 11.94
CA TYR A 394 8.07 -3.50 12.09
C TYR A 394 6.69 -3.54 12.74
N LEU A 395 6.47 -2.77 13.81
CA LEU A 395 5.18 -2.69 14.50
C LEU A 395 4.05 -2.17 13.59
N GLU A 396 4.34 -1.17 12.75
CA GLU A 396 3.40 -0.67 11.74
C GLU A 396 3.04 -1.74 10.71
N THR A 397 4.01 -2.49 10.19
CA THR A 397 3.74 -3.56 9.22
C THR A 397 2.98 -4.75 9.82
N MET A 398 3.13 -4.99 11.13
CA MET A 398 2.42 -6.04 11.85
C MET A 398 1.03 -5.64 12.33
N GLY A 399 0.65 -4.36 12.22
CA GLY A 399 -0.62 -3.87 12.76
C GLY A 399 -0.66 -3.84 14.30
N ALA A 400 0.50 -3.75 14.97
CA ALA A 400 0.59 -3.69 16.43
C ALA A 400 0.53 -2.23 16.97
N THR A 401 -0.09 -1.32 16.23
CA THR A 401 -0.19 0.11 16.57
C THR A 401 -1.64 0.54 16.67
N ASP A 402 -1.97 1.41 17.62
CA ASP A 402 -3.31 1.99 17.70
C ASP A 402 -3.38 3.25 16.81
N PRO A 403 -4.25 3.27 15.77
CA PRO A 403 -4.34 4.41 14.87
C PRO A 403 -4.78 5.72 15.53
N TYR A 404 -5.52 5.66 16.64
CA TYR A 404 -6.08 6.85 17.30
C TYR A 404 -5.07 7.57 18.19
N SER A 405 -4.14 6.84 18.81
CA SER A 405 -3.08 7.41 19.65
C SER A 405 -1.85 7.89 18.86
N LYS A 406 -1.80 7.65 17.55
CA LYS A 406 -0.69 8.09 16.70
C LYS A 406 -0.65 9.62 16.57
N ILE A 407 0.53 10.20 16.78
CA ILE A 407 0.74 11.64 16.66
C ILE A 407 0.86 12.01 15.17
N PHE A 408 -0.09 12.80 14.66
CA PHE A 408 -0.09 13.26 13.26
C PHE A 408 0.53 14.64 13.07
N ILE A 409 0.30 15.55 14.02
CA ILE A 409 0.74 16.95 13.94
C ILE A 409 1.23 17.37 15.32
N THR A 410 2.36 18.04 15.35
CA THR A 410 2.81 18.84 16.50
C THR A 410 2.35 20.28 16.30
N MET A 411 1.60 20.80 17.26
CA MET A 411 1.12 22.18 17.25
C MET A 411 2.06 23.07 18.06
N ASN A 412 2.35 24.26 17.53
CA ASN A 412 3.15 25.26 18.23
C ASN A 412 2.30 26.09 19.21
N GLU A 413 1.02 26.26 18.93
CA GLU A 413 0.05 27.00 19.75
C GLU A 413 -1.19 26.13 20.02
N PRO A 414 -1.73 26.13 21.25
CA PRO A 414 -2.95 25.40 21.56
C PRO A 414 -4.15 26.00 20.81
N LEU A 415 -5.08 25.14 20.38
CA LEU A 415 -6.34 25.60 19.79
C LEU A 415 -7.26 26.10 20.91
N ASP A 416 -7.35 27.42 21.05
CA ASP A 416 -8.23 28.05 22.03
C ASP A 416 -9.70 27.67 21.80
N LYS A 417 -10.37 27.34 22.92
CA LYS A 417 -11.83 27.06 23.00
C LYS A 417 -12.33 25.97 22.06
N LEU A 418 -11.45 25.03 21.70
CA LEU A 418 -11.76 23.83 20.91
C LEU A 418 -12.93 23.02 21.49
N SER A 419 -12.93 22.80 22.80
CA SER A 419 -13.96 22.05 23.52
C SER A 419 -15.35 22.68 23.40
N ALA A 420 -15.46 24.00 23.52
CA ALA A 420 -16.72 24.74 23.41
C ALA A 420 -17.31 24.64 21.99
N LEU A 421 -16.47 24.67 20.96
CA LEU A 421 -16.95 24.52 19.58
C LEU A 421 -17.40 23.08 19.30
N PHE A 422 -16.68 22.08 19.78
CA PHE A 422 -17.09 20.67 19.61
C PHE A 422 -18.37 20.35 20.39
N LEU A 423 -18.61 21.00 21.54
CA LEU A 423 -19.90 20.91 22.24
C LEU A 423 -21.04 21.41 21.33
N LEU A 424 -20.90 22.60 20.75
CA LEU A 424 -21.88 23.14 19.80
C LEU A 424 -22.04 22.26 18.55
N PHE A 425 -20.96 21.64 18.09
CA PHE A 425 -20.98 20.71 16.95
C PHE A 425 -21.82 19.46 17.27
N VAL A 426 -21.62 18.85 18.44
CA VAL A 426 -22.42 17.69 18.87
C VAL A 426 -23.90 18.08 19.00
N LEU A 427 -24.20 19.22 19.64
CA LEU A 427 -25.57 19.72 19.75
C LEU A 427 -26.23 19.99 18.38
N ALA A 428 -25.47 20.44 17.38
CA ALA A 428 -25.99 20.76 16.05
C ALA A 428 -26.36 19.52 15.22
N TYR A 429 -25.57 18.44 15.36
CA TYR A 429 -25.61 17.30 14.46
C TYR A 429 -26.14 16.01 15.09
N MET A 430 -25.99 15.80 16.40
CA MET A 430 -26.50 14.60 17.07
C MET A 430 -28.02 14.41 16.89
N PRO A 431 -28.87 15.45 16.97
CA PRO A 431 -30.31 15.29 16.74
C PRO A 431 -30.68 14.90 15.29
N LYS A 432 -29.75 15.07 14.35
CA LYS A 432 -29.95 14.82 12.92
C LYS A 432 -29.46 13.42 12.50
N LEU A 433 -29.04 12.61 13.45
CA LEU A 433 -28.51 11.27 13.22
C LEU A 433 -29.51 10.23 13.76
N GLN A 434 -29.81 9.22 12.94
CA GLN A 434 -30.53 8.01 13.33
C GLN A 434 -29.60 6.81 13.22
N TYR A 435 -29.80 5.82 14.09
CA TYR A 435 -29.06 4.57 14.03
C TYR A 435 -29.58 3.70 12.88
N ASP A 436 -28.67 3.20 12.05
CA ASP A 436 -28.95 2.24 11.00
C ASP A 436 -28.49 0.85 11.44
N ASP A 437 -29.45 -0.05 11.65
CA ASP A 437 -29.23 -1.43 12.09
C ASP A 437 -28.40 -2.25 11.08
N GLN A 438 -28.47 -1.92 9.77
CA GLN A 438 -27.76 -2.69 8.74
C GLN A 438 -26.26 -2.39 8.72
N CYS A 439 -25.89 -1.14 9.00
CA CYS A 439 -24.50 -0.70 8.98
C CYS A 439 -23.86 -0.67 10.37
N GLY A 440 -24.65 -0.82 11.44
CA GLY A 440 -24.20 -0.62 12.82
C GLY A 440 -23.66 0.80 13.04
N ALA A 441 -24.22 1.79 12.34
CA ALA A 441 -23.66 3.13 12.24
C ALA A 441 -24.75 4.21 12.29
N LEU A 442 -24.36 5.44 12.65
CA LEU A 442 -25.25 6.60 12.63
C LEU A 442 -25.36 7.15 11.21
N LYS A 443 -26.56 7.13 10.66
CA LYS A 443 -26.92 7.71 9.36
C LYS A 443 -27.62 9.04 9.56
N ARG A 444 -27.37 9.98 8.66
CA ARG A 444 -28.10 11.25 8.63
C ARG A 444 -29.54 11.02 8.18
N VAL A 445 -30.49 11.58 8.93
CA VAL A 445 -31.92 11.61 8.59
C VAL A 445 -32.17 12.52 7.40
#